data_AF-A0A6B1IJQ5-F1
#
_entry.id   AF-A0A6B1IJQ5-F1
#
_cell.length_a   1.000
_cell.length_b   1.000
_cell.length_c   1.000
_cell.angle_alpha   90.00
_cell.angle_beta   90.00
_cell.angle_gamma   90.00
#
_symmetry.space_group_name_H-M   'P 1'
#
loop_
_entity.id
_entity.type
_entity.pdbx_description
1 polymer ?
#
loop_
_entity_poly.entity_id
_entity_poly.type
_entity_poly.pdbx_seq_one_letter_code
_entity_poly.pdbx_strand_id
1 'polypeptide(L)'
;MKIGDALSQLEERFVTSPANYVVEAEIVFELKHILNEQLQPAELNGQHDSGKSRGSIPDHSEYADAIVSTEEFDRVHCEVSGATFNFASEQRRLDLVIFDEEVTLSLEGGSKKFRVEDVLTAVEFKFIKNAKYLREDSKRYRLISGDIDRLDSLPEHVDTYCLIFSNFGLAQREDTRVALETLKSRSPRVEVRHTHPLSGSVE
;
A
#
# COMPACT_ATOMS: atom_id res chain seq x y z
N MET A 1 -11.89 4.78 12.70
CA MET A 1 -12.47 3.52 12.18
C MET A 1 -11.35 2.51 11.97
N LYS A 2 -11.59 1.20 12.10
CA LYS A 2 -10.52 0.20 12.00
C LYS A 2 -10.37 -0.26 10.55
N ILE A 3 -9.16 -0.21 10.00
CA ILE A 3 -8.83 -0.68 8.63
C ILE A 3 -9.34 -2.10 8.35
N GLY A 4 -9.44 -2.96 9.38
CA GLY A 4 -9.97 -4.31 9.28
C GLY A 4 -11.37 -4.42 8.62
N ASP A 5 -12.25 -3.44 8.83
CA ASP A 5 -13.59 -3.43 8.22
C ASP A 5 -13.50 -3.17 6.71
N ALA A 6 -12.69 -2.19 6.31
CA ALA A 6 -12.44 -1.86 4.90
C ALA A 6 -11.75 -3.02 4.15
N LEU A 7 -10.79 -3.70 4.82
CA LEU A 7 -10.14 -4.90 4.26
C LEU A 7 -11.15 -6.02 4.04
N SER A 8 -12.03 -6.27 5.03
CA SER A 8 -13.05 -7.32 4.91
C SER A 8 -14.04 -7.00 3.78
N GLN A 9 -14.43 -5.73 3.63
CA GLN A 9 -15.27 -5.29 2.52
C GLN A 9 -14.59 -5.48 1.16
N LEU A 10 -13.30 -5.13 1.03
CA LEU A 10 -12.53 -5.36 -0.19
C LEU A 10 -12.47 -6.85 -0.55
N GLU A 11 -12.19 -7.71 0.44
CA GLU A 11 -12.13 -9.14 0.25
C GLU A 11 -13.47 -9.73 -0.21
N GLU A 12 -14.58 -9.29 0.39
CA GLU A 12 -15.92 -9.69 -0.03
C GLU A 12 -16.22 -9.26 -1.47
N ARG A 13 -15.90 -8.01 -1.84
CA ARG A 13 -16.08 -7.52 -3.22
C ARG A 13 -15.24 -8.33 -4.22
N PHE A 14 -14.00 -8.66 -3.86
CA PHE A 14 -13.13 -9.50 -4.69
C PHE A 14 -13.69 -10.92 -4.86
N VAL A 15 -14.19 -11.53 -3.79
CA VAL A 15 -14.77 -12.89 -3.84
C VAL A 15 -16.05 -12.93 -4.67
N THR A 16 -16.91 -11.93 -4.53
CA THR A 16 -18.21 -11.86 -5.20
C THR A 16 -18.10 -11.49 -6.68
N SER A 17 -17.14 -10.64 -7.05
CA SER A 17 -16.98 -10.13 -8.42
C SER A 17 -15.52 -10.15 -8.90
N PRO A 18 -14.83 -11.32 -8.90
CA PRO A 18 -13.39 -11.38 -9.20
C PRO A 18 -13.04 -10.95 -10.63
N ALA A 19 -14.00 -11.04 -11.57
CA ALA A 19 -13.82 -10.61 -12.94
C ALA A 19 -13.59 -9.08 -13.07
N ASN A 20 -13.97 -8.30 -12.06
CA ASN A 20 -13.73 -6.85 -12.02
C ASN A 20 -12.27 -6.49 -11.72
N TYR A 21 -11.45 -7.47 -11.35
CA TYR A 21 -10.05 -7.27 -10.96
C TYR A 21 -9.14 -8.04 -11.93
N VAL A 22 -8.65 -7.32 -12.93
CA VAL A 22 -7.69 -7.80 -13.94
C VAL A 22 -6.26 -7.49 -13.51
N VAL A 23 -6.01 -6.42 -12.76
CA VAL A 23 -4.66 -6.04 -12.30
C VAL A 23 -4.64 -5.63 -10.84
N GLU A 24 -3.44 -5.71 -10.23
CA GLU A 24 -3.20 -5.37 -8.82
C GLU A 24 -3.65 -3.95 -8.48
N ALA A 25 -3.42 -2.99 -9.40
CA ALA A 25 -3.81 -1.61 -9.22
C ALA A 25 -5.32 -1.42 -9.01
N GLU A 26 -6.19 -2.23 -9.62
CA GLU A 26 -7.64 -2.13 -9.43
C GLU A 26 -8.04 -2.50 -7.99
N ILE A 27 -7.36 -3.47 -7.39
CA ILE A 27 -7.57 -3.87 -5.99
C ILE A 27 -7.09 -2.75 -5.05
N VAL A 28 -5.94 -2.15 -5.35
CA VAL A 28 -5.38 -1.02 -4.59
C VAL A 28 -6.35 0.18 -4.64
N PHE A 29 -6.86 0.53 -5.82
CA PHE A 29 -7.79 1.65 -5.99
C PHE A 29 -9.13 1.39 -5.31
N GLU A 30 -9.61 0.16 -5.32
CA GLU A 30 -10.83 -0.21 -4.62
C GLU A 30 -10.69 0.02 -3.10
N LEU A 31 -9.57 -0.41 -2.49
CA LEU A 31 -9.34 -0.15 -1.07
C LEU A 31 -9.21 1.35 -0.79
N LYS A 32 -8.47 2.09 -1.63
CA LYS A 32 -8.36 3.55 -1.50
C LYS A 32 -9.73 4.21 -1.52
N HIS A 33 -10.60 3.78 -2.42
CA HIS A 33 -11.95 4.32 -2.53
C HIS A 33 -12.78 4.04 -1.28
N ILE A 34 -12.82 2.77 -0.83
CA ILE A 34 -13.53 2.37 0.40
C ILE A 34 -13.06 3.20 1.61
N LEU A 35 -11.74 3.36 1.76
CA LEU A 35 -11.17 4.08 2.90
C LEU A 35 -11.44 5.59 2.80
N ASN A 36 -11.32 6.22 1.63
CA ASN A 36 -11.61 7.65 1.47
C ASN A 36 -13.09 7.99 1.64
N GLU A 37 -14.02 7.07 1.40
CA GLU A 37 -15.43 7.28 1.75
C GLU A 37 -15.68 7.26 3.26
N GLN A 38 -14.77 6.66 4.04
CA GLN A 38 -14.94 6.41 5.46
C GLN A 38 -14.09 7.33 6.34
N LEU A 39 -12.98 7.82 5.83
CA LEU A 39 -12.04 8.68 6.55
C LEU A 39 -12.32 10.14 6.23
N GLN A 40 -12.28 10.98 7.27
CA GLN A 40 -12.23 12.42 7.07
C GLN A 40 -10.86 12.81 6.47
N PRO A 41 -10.78 13.89 5.68
CA PRO A 41 -9.50 14.45 5.26
C PRO A 41 -8.60 14.77 6.46
N ALA A 42 -7.29 14.75 6.23
CA ALA A 42 -6.30 15.25 7.16
C ALA A 42 -6.07 16.76 6.98
N GLU A 43 -5.67 17.41 8.06
CA GLU A 43 -5.08 18.74 8.02
C GLU A 43 -3.64 18.63 7.49
N LEU A 44 -3.33 19.45 6.49
CA LEU A 44 -2.03 19.44 5.85
C LEU A 44 -1.20 20.64 6.28
N ASN A 45 -0.05 20.37 6.89
CA ASN A 45 0.96 21.36 7.21
C ASN A 45 2.06 21.32 6.15
N GLY A 46 1.97 22.20 5.15
CA GLY A 46 2.90 22.24 4.03
C GLY A 46 4.12 23.11 4.28
N GLN A 47 5.29 22.64 3.81
CA GLN A 47 6.53 23.40 3.75
C GLN A 47 7.20 23.15 2.39
N HIS A 48 7.88 24.14 1.84
CA HIS A 48 8.72 23.93 0.66
C HIS A 48 10.06 24.64 0.81
N ASP A 49 11.12 24.00 0.34
CA ASP A 49 12.37 24.69 0.03
C ASP A 49 12.33 25.05 -1.46
N SER A 50 12.05 26.31 -1.78
CA SER A 50 12.11 26.81 -3.16
C SER A 50 13.55 26.83 -3.73
N GLY A 51 14.55 26.40 -2.96
CA GLY A 51 15.96 26.42 -3.29
C GLY A 51 16.44 25.38 -4.32
N LYS A 52 16.95 25.89 -5.45
CA LYS A 52 17.74 25.23 -6.51
C LYS A 52 16.98 24.38 -7.53
N SER A 53 15.72 24.68 -7.84
CA SER A 53 15.13 24.20 -9.08
C SER A 53 16.05 24.57 -10.27
N ARG A 54 16.49 23.55 -11.03
CA ARG A 54 17.41 23.75 -12.16
C ARG A 54 16.64 24.40 -13.32
N GLY A 55 16.81 25.71 -13.48
CA GLY A 55 16.31 26.47 -14.62
C GLY A 55 15.33 27.57 -14.24
N SER A 56 15.06 28.46 -15.21
CA SER A 56 14.07 29.53 -15.10
C SER A 56 12.67 28.97 -15.32
N ILE A 57 12.15 28.19 -14.37
CA ILE A 57 10.71 27.89 -14.36
C ILE A 57 10.04 29.13 -13.75
N PRO A 58 9.32 29.94 -14.55
CA PRO A 58 8.55 31.05 -14.00
C PRO A 58 7.51 30.49 -13.02
N ASP A 59 7.22 31.23 -11.96
CA ASP A 59 6.13 30.92 -11.01
C ASP A 59 6.30 29.59 -10.24
N HIS A 60 7.53 29.04 -10.19
CA HIS A 60 7.83 27.83 -9.41
C HIS A 60 7.48 27.97 -7.93
N SER A 61 7.74 29.15 -7.35
CA SER A 61 7.37 29.43 -5.95
C SER A 61 5.86 29.49 -5.78
N GLU A 62 5.12 30.17 -6.66
CA GLU A 62 3.65 30.25 -6.60
C GLU A 62 3.00 28.87 -6.75
N TYR A 63 3.52 28.03 -7.65
CA TYR A 63 3.07 26.65 -7.80
C TYR A 63 3.37 25.80 -6.54
N ALA A 64 4.55 25.97 -5.94
CA ALA A 64 4.90 25.30 -4.70
C ALA A 64 4.01 25.77 -3.55
N ASP A 65 3.78 27.07 -3.43
CA ASP A 65 2.88 27.72 -2.48
C ASP A 65 1.47 27.13 -2.58
N ALA A 66 0.93 27.03 -3.80
CA ALA A 66 -0.41 26.48 -4.02
C ALA A 66 -0.54 25.01 -3.56
N ILE A 67 0.53 24.22 -3.67
CA ILE A 67 0.53 22.84 -3.17
C ILE A 67 0.61 22.82 -1.65
N VAL A 68 1.51 23.61 -1.04
CA VAL A 68 1.70 23.60 0.42
C VAL A 68 0.59 24.33 1.17
N SER A 69 -0.18 25.20 0.50
CA SER A 69 -1.34 25.90 1.05
C SER A 69 -2.64 25.10 0.96
N THR A 70 -2.58 23.84 0.50
CA THR A 70 -3.74 22.95 0.57
C THR A 70 -4.04 22.68 2.04
N GLU A 71 -5.26 22.98 2.50
CA GLU A 71 -5.66 22.81 3.91
C GLU A 71 -6.07 21.37 4.22
N GLU A 72 -6.83 20.75 3.31
CA GLU A 72 -7.38 19.40 3.46
C GLU A 72 -6.76 18.43 2.45
N PHE A 73 -6.41 17.24 2.93
CA PHE A 73 -5.72 16.20 2.16
C PHE A 73 -6.37 14.83 2.40
N ASP A 74 -6.63 14.08 1.33
CA ASP A 74 -7.09 12.69 1.48
C ASP A 74 -6.09 11.90 2.34
N ARG A 75 -6.56 11.10 3.29
CA ARG A 75 -5.62 10.34 4.16
C ARG A 75 -4.98 9.15 3.46
N VAL A 76 -5.58 8.66 2.37
CA VAL A 76 -5.17 7.41 1.73
C VAL A 76 -4.50 7.69 0.39
N HIS A 77 -3.25 7.30 0.28
CA HIS A 77 -2.42 7.56 -0.88
C HIS A 77 -1.74 6.29 -1.38
N CYS A 78 -1.63 6.17 -2.70
CA CYS A 78 -0.91 5.07 -3.34
C CYS A 78 0.52 5.50 -3.70
N GLU A 79 1.39 4.52 -3.92
CA GLU A 79 2.72 4.73 -4.50
C GLU A 79 3.59 5.68 -3.67
N VAL A 80 3.48 5.59 -2.34
CA VAL A 80 4.15 6.51 -1.43
C VAL A 80 5.59 6.08 -1.18
N SER A 81 6.50 7.03 -1.35
CA SER A 81 7.91 6.90 -0.99
C SER A 81 8.36 8.16 -0.26
N GLY A 82 9.40 8.03 0.55
CA GLY A 82 10.02 9.17 1.22
C GLY A 82 11.44 8.81 1.62
N ALA A 83 12.30 9.83 1.68
CA ALA A 83 13.69 9.66 2.07
C ALA A 83 13.83 9.12 3.51
N THR A 84 12.83 9.34 4.35
CA THR A 84 12.73 8.90 5.76
C THR A 84 12.22 7.47 5.94
N PHE A 85 11.66 6.83 4.90
CA PHE A 85 11.19 5.45 4.98
C PHE A 85 12.33 4.42 5.05
N ASN A 86 13.59 4.90 4.96
CA ASN A 86 14.82 4.12 5.07
C ASN A 86 14.86 2.87 4.17
N PHE A 87 14.18 2.93 3.02
CA PHE A 87 14.22 1.84 2.06
C PHE A 87 15.62 1.76 1.46
N ALA A 88 16.19 0.55 1.38
CA ALA A 88 17.51 0.31 0.79
C ALA A 88 17.67 0.77 -0.68
N SER A 89 16.58 1.23 -1.32
CA SER A 89 16.58 1.83 -2.65
C SER A 89 15.51 2.92 -2.72
N GLU A 90 15.90 4.09 -3.25
CA GLU A 90 15.03 5.25 -3.50
C GLU A 90 13.88 4.96 -4.50
N GLN A 91 13.92 3.82 -5.21
CA GLN A 91 12.87 3.41 -6.15
C GLN A 91 11.75 2.60 -5.49
N ARG A 92 11.86 2.27 -4.19
CA ARG A 92 10.85 1.48 -3.50
C ARG A 92 9.74 2.37 -2.96
N ARG A 93 8.50 1.96 -3.22
CA ARG A 93 7.26 2.63 -2.82
C ARG A 93 6.36 1.64 -2.11
N LEU A 94 5.60 2.12 -1.13
CA LEU A 94 4.50 1.37 -0.55
C LEU A 94 3.30 1.49 -1.47
N ASP A 95 2.64 0.36 -1.73
CA ASP A 95 1.50 0.33 -2.65
C ASP A 95 0.37 1.25 -2.17
N LEU A 96 0.08 1.26 -0.86
CA LEU A 96 -0.89 2.14 -0.22
C LEU A 96 -0.48 2.49 1.21
N VAL A 97 -0.70 3.74 1.61
CA VAL A 97 -0.55 4.21 2.99
C VAL A 97 -1.80 4.95 3.44
N ILE A 98 -2.04 4.91 4.75
CA ILE A 98 -3.01 5.75 5.44
C ILE A 98 -2.23 6.67 6.36
N PHE A 99 -2.38 7.97 6.18
CA PHE A 99 -1.78 8.98 7.03
C PHE A 99 -2.63 9.29 8.27
N ASP A 100 -2.00 9.93 9.24
CA ASP A 100 -2.66 10.49 10.42
C ASP A 100 -3.58 11.67 10.05
N GLU A 101 -4.29 12.21 11.04
CA GLU A 101 -5.19 13.36 10.90
C GLU A 101 -4.44 14.67 10.66
N GLU A 102 -3.16 14.73 11.04
CA GLU A 102 -2.25 15.84 10.75
C GLU A 102 -1.06 15.32 9.95
N VAL A 103 -0.81 15.90 8.77
CA VAL A 103 0.25 15.45 7.85
C VAL A 103 1.20 16.59 7.54
N THR A 104 2.51 16.33 7.62
CA THR A 104 3.51 17.29 7.15
C THR A 104 3.96 16.92 5.73
N LEU A 105 3.72 17.84 4.79
CA LEU A 105 4.20 17.72 3.41
C LEU A 105 5.43 18.61 3.21
N SER A 106 6.55 18.03 2.77
CA SER A 106 7.66 18.79 2.20
C SER A 106 7.70 18.65 0.68
N LEU A 107 7.93 19.77 -0.02
CA LEU A 107 8.28 19.76 -1.44
C LEU A 107 9.78 19.90 -1.61
N GLU A 108 10.41 18.83 -2.10
CA GLU A 108 11.87 18.74 -2.29
C GLU A 108 12.18 18.37 -3.74
N GLY A 109 12.82 19.27 -4.48
CA GLY A 109 13.15 19.03 -5.89
C GLY A 109 11.94 18.74 -6.77
N GLY A 110 10.76 19.29 -6.43
CA GLY A 110 9.49 19.06 -7.13
C GLY A 110 8.77 17.76 -6.75
N SER A 111 9.31 16.98 -5.80
CA SER A 111 8.68 15.77 -5.28
C SER A 111 7.96 16.07 -3.96
N LYS A 112 6.74 15.56 -3.82
CA LYS A 112 6.05 15.49 -2.54
C LYS A 112 6.75 14.44 -1.66
N LYS A 113 7.15 14.84 -0.46
CA LYS A 113 7.80 14.00 0.53
C LYS A 113 6.98 14.05 1.81
N PHE A 114 6.81 12.87 2.40
CA PHE A 114 6.07 12.68 3.64
C PHE A 114 6.99 12.07 4.68
N ARG A 115 6.69 12.36 5.94
CA ARG A 115 7.38 11.75 7.07
C ARG A 115 6.79 10.36 7.33
N VAL A 116 7.62 9.44 7.79
CA VAL A 116 7.14 8.09 8.11
C VAL A 116 6.33 8.11 9.41
N GLU A 117 6.60 9.08 10.27
CA GLU A 117 5.90 9.38 11.52
C GLU A 117 4.44 9.79 11.32
N ASP A 118 4.11 10.28 10.12
CA ASP A 118 2.74 10.68 9.78
C ASP A 118 1.94 9.48 9.21
N VAL A 119 2.56 8.29 9.06
CA VAL A 119 1.91 7.10 8.52
C VAL A 119 1.33 6.27 9.64
N LEU A 120 0.02 6.03 9.63
CA LEU A 120 -0.63 5.11 10.56
C LEU A 120 -0.64 3.67 10.04
N THR A 121 -0.75 3.49 8.73
CA THR A 121 -0.89 2.16 8.15
C THR A 121 -0.19 2.07 6.81
N ALA A 122 0.50 0.95 6.57
CA ALA A 122 1.11 0.61 5.29
C ALA A 122 0.58 -0.74 4.78
N VAL A 123 0.21 -0.77 3.50
CA VAL A 123 -0.38 -1.95 2.86
C VAL A 123 0.37 -2.26 1.58
N GLU A 124 0.82 -3.50 1.45
CA GLU A 124 1.36 -4.07 0.21
C GLU A 124 0.36 -5.05 -0.40
N PHE A 125 0.22 -5.02 -1.72
CA PHE A 125 -0.72 -5.84 -2.46
C PHE A 125 -0.01 -6.78 -3.39
N LYS A 126 -0.51 -8.00 -3.51
CA LYS A 126 0.02 -8.98 -4.46
C LYS A 126 -1.13 -9.71 -5.15
N PHE A 127 -1.25 -9.52 -6.46
CA PHE A 127 -2.24 -10.25 -7.25
C PHE A 127 -1.64 -11.44 -8.01
N ILE A 128 -1.94 -12.65 -7.55
CA ILE A 128 -1.36 -13.91 -8.03
C ILE A 128 -2.31 -14.63 -8.98
N LYS A 129 -1.97 -14.61 -10.26
CA LYS A 129 -2.73 -15.29 -11.32
C LYS A 129 -2.31 -16.75 -11.55
N ASN A 130 -1.20 -17.21 -10.98
CA ASN A 130 -0.67 -18.55 -11.22
C ASN A 130 0.04 -19.12 -9.96
N ALA A 131 -0.31 -20.36 -9.59
CA ALA A 131 0.26 -21.08 -8.45
C ALA A 131 1.79 -21.10 -8.43
N LYS A 132 2.45 -21.20 -9.60
CA LYS A 132 3.91 -21.28 -9.70
C LYS A 132 4.64 -20.06 -9.12
N TYR A 133 3.94 -18.93 -8.96
CA TYR A 133 4.46 -17.69 -8.39
C TYR A 133 4.50 -17.67 -6.86
N LEU A 134 3.84 -18.64 -6.22
CA LEU A 134 3.87 -18.80 -4.76
C LEU A 134 4.81 -19.93 -4.33
N ARG A 135 5.51 -20.59 -5.24
CA ARG A 135 6.58 -21.54 -4.85
C ARG A 135 7.77 -20.76 -4.30
N GLU A 136 8.40 -21.25 -3.23
CA GLU A 136 9.49 -20.56 -2.52
C GLU A 136 10.69 -20.23 -3.42
N ASP A 137 10.98 -21.11 -4.38
CA ASP A 137 12.05 -20.93 -5.37
C ASP A 137 11.72 -19.87 -6.43
N SER A 138 10.47 -19.40 -6.50
CA SER A 138 10.04 -18.46 -7.51
C SER A 138 10.49 -17.03 -7.20
N LYS A 139 10.77 -16.27 -8.26
CA LYS A 139 11.11 -14.84 -8.15
C LYS A 139 10.00 -14.05 -7.46
N ARG A 140 8.72 -14.38 -7.72
CA ARG A 140 7.58 -13.64 -7.16
C ARG A 140 7.47 -13.89 -5.66
N TYR A 141 7.60 -15.13 -5.18
CA TYR A 141 7.63 -15.43 -3.75
C TYR A 141 8.71 -14.64 -3.00
N ARG A 142 9.93 -14.59 -3.55
CA ARG A 142 11.02 -13.78 -2.96
C ARG A 142 10.72 -12.29 -2.92
N LEU A 143 9.98 -11.76 -3.90
CA LEU A 143 9.52 -10.37 -3.87
C LEU A 143 8.52 -10.16 -2.73
N ILE A 144 7.49 -11.01 -2.62
CA ILE A 144 6.51 -10.93 -1.53
C ILE A 144 7.20 -11.01 -0.16
N SER A 145 8.17 -11.92 -0.01
CA SER A 145 8.96 -12.04 1.21
C SER A 145 9.73 -10.76 1.54
N GLY A 146 10.35 -10.14 0.52
CA GLY A 146 11.05 -8.87 0.68
C GLY A 146 10.11 -7.68 0.96
N ASP A 147 8.86 -7.74 0.49
CA ASP A 147 7.84 -6.75 0.81
C ASP A 147 7.38 -6.88 2.27
N ILE A 148 7.24 -8.11 2.77
CA ILE A 148 6.98 -8.37 4.19
C ILE A 148 8.15 -7.89 5.06
N ASP A 149 9.40 -8.20 4.70
CA ASP A 149 10.58 -7.70 5.45
C ASP A 149 10.63 -6.17 5.47
N ARG A 150 10.23 -5.53 4.37
CA ARG A 150 10.17 -4.07 4.27
C ARG A 150 9.07 -3.50 5.14
N LEU A 151 7.87 -4.07 5.09
CA LEU A 151 6.79 -3.70 6.00
C LEU A 151 7.25 -3.84 7.45
N ASP A 152 7.87 -4.96 7.81
CA ASP A 152 8.41 -5.25 9.14
C ASP A 152 9.52 -4.28 9.60
N SER A 153 10.18 -3.59 8.68
CA SER A 153 11.19 -2.57 9.02
C SER A 153 10.63 -1.17 9.30
N LEU A 154 9.33 -0.92 9.04
CA LEU A 154 8.68 0.36 9.36
C LEU A 154 8.64 0.62 10.89
N PRO A 155 8.45 1.86 11.34
CA PRO A 155 8.29 2.16 12.76
C PRO A 155 7.18 1.35 13.44
N GLU A 156 7.33 1.09 14.74
CA GLU A 156 6.40 0.23 15.51
C GLU A 156 4.96 0.75 15.56
N HIS A 157 4.75 2.06 15.43
CA HIS A 157 3.41 2.65 15.43
C HIS A 157 2.64 2.42 14.12
N VAL A 158 3.32 1.98 13.05
CA VAL A 158 2.71 1.75 11.75
C VAL A 158 2.11 0.35 11.74
N ASP A 159 0.79 0.27 11.59
CA ASP A 159 0.11 -0.98 11.31
C ASP A 159 0.50 -1.47 9.90
N THR A 160 0.78 -2.77 9.74
CA THR A 160 1.34 -3.30 8.48
C THR A 160 0.57 -4.50 7.96
N TYR A 161 0.23 -4.45 6.67
CA TYR A 161 -0.57 -5.46 6.00
C TYR A 161 0.06 -5.89 4.69
N CYS A 162 0.11 -7.20 4.43
CA CYS A 162 0.41 -7.75 3.11
C CYS A 162 -0.80 -8.54 2.61
N LEU A 163 -1.48 -8.01 1.60
CA LEU A 163 -2.70 -8.58 1.06
C LEU A 163 -2.40 -9.34 -0.23
N ILE A 164 -2.63 -10.66 -0.20
CA ILE A 164 -2.40 -11.55 -1.32
C ILE A 164 -3.75 -11.96 -1.90
N PHE A 165 -4.06 -11.49 -3.10
CA PHE A 165 -5.24 -11.88 -3.85
C PHE A 165 -4.88 -12.90 -4.92
N SER A 166 -5.76 -13.85 -5.22
CA SER A 166 -5.51 -14.84 -6.29
C SER A 166 -6.79 -15.32 -6.97
N ASN A 167 -6.71 -15.62 -8.27
CA ASN A 167 -7.87 -16.06 -9.09
C ASN A 167 -8.41 -17.46 -8.77
N PHE A 168 -7.65 -18.26 -8.02
CA PHE A 168 -7.95 -19.66 -7.78
C PHE A 168 -7.78 -19.96 -6.30
N GLY A 169 -8.38 -21.05 -5.84
CA GLY A 169 -8.06 -21.67 -4.54
C GLY A 169 -6.64 -22.20 -4.49
N LEU A 170 -5.63 -21.33 -4.60
CA LEU A 170 -4.23 -21.72 -4.57
C LEU A 170 -3.89 -22.43 -3.27
N ALA A 171 -4.49 -22.03 -2.14
CA ALA A 171 -4.32 -22.72 -0.85
C ALA A 171 -4.83 -24.18 -0.84
N GLN A 172 -5.54 -24.66 -1.87
CA GLN A 172 -5.94 -26.06 -1.99
C GLN A 172 -4.77 -26.98 -2.39
N ARG A 173 -3.70 -26.43 -2.99
CA ARG A 173 -2.48 -27.22 -3.25
C ARG A 173 -1.54 -27.10 -2.06
N GLU A 174 -0.97 -28.22 -1.67
CA GLU A 174 -0.11 -28.31 -0.49
C GLU A 174 1.13 -27.42 -0.59
N ASP A 175 1.78 -27.39 -1.77
CA ASP A 175 2.98 -26.59 -2.00
C ASP A 175 2.76 -25.09 -1.79
N THR A 176 1.64 -24.57 -2.30
CA THR A 176 1.27 -23.16 -2.14
C THR A 176 0.67 -22.85 -0.78
N ARG A 177 -0.01 -23.81 -0.14
CA ARG A 177 -0.50 -23.66 1.24
C ARG A 177 0.67 -23.49 2.21
N VAL A 178 1.67 -24.37 2.14
CA VAL A 178 2.88 -24.27 2.96
C VAL A 178 3.57 -22.94 2.73
N ALA A 179 3.75 -22.53 1.47
CA ALA A 179 4.39 -21.26 1.15
C ALA A 179 3.64 -20.04 1.73
N LEU A 180 2.30 -20.03 1.68
CA LEU A 180 1.48 -18.97 2.28
C LEU A 180 1.61 -18.94 3.80
N GLU A 181 1.62 -20.10 4.47
CA GLU A 181 1.85 -20.17 5.92
C GLU A 181 3.27 -19.71 6.29
N THR A 182 4.29 -20.05 5.49
CA THR A 182 5.65 -19.51 5.65
C THR A 182 5.65 -17.98 5.56
N LEU A 183 4.97 -17.39 4.57
CA LEU A 183 4.85 -15.92 4.44
C LEU A 183 4.13 -15.31 5.66
N LYS A 184 3.03 -15.89 6.12
CA LYS A 184 2.30 -15.43 7.32
C LYS A 184 3.15 -15.48 8.58
N SER A 185 3.96 -16.53 8.74
CA SER A 185 4.83 -16.70 9.91
C SER A 185 6.11 -15.85 9.86
N ARG A 186 6.37 -15.16 8.74
CA ARG A 186 7.65 -14.50 8.48
C ARG A 186 7.89 -13.32 9.42
N SER A 187 6.85 -12.56 9.74
CA SER A 187 6.90 -11.49 10.74
C SER A 187 5.64 -11.57 11.60
N PRO A 188 5.76 -11.50 12.94
CA PRO A 188 4.60 -11.40 13.83
C PRO A 188 3.94 -10.01 13.78
N ARG A 189 4.57 -9.02 13.16
CA ARG A 189 4.09 -7.63 13.08
C ARG A 189 3.28 -7.35 11.82
N VAL A 190 3.59 -8.06 10.73
CA VAL A 190 2.92 -7.90 9.44
C VAL A 190 1.73 -8.84 9.34
N GLU A 191 0.52 -8.30 9.25
CA GLU A 191 -0.67 -9.10 9.01
C GLU A 191 -0.74 -9.53 7.52
N VAL A 192 -0.49 -10.82 7.26
CA VAL A 192 -0.57 -11.38 5.91
C VAL A 192 -1.94 -12.03 5.69
N ARG A 193 -2.73 -11.47 4.77
CA ARG A 193 -4.06 -11.98 4.40
C ARG A 193 -4.04 -12.60 3.01
N HIS A 194 -4.70 -13.74 2.84
CA HIS A 194 -4.84 -14.40 1.54
C HIS A 194 -6.31 -14.55 1.17
N THR A 195 -6.68 -14.02 0.01
CA THR A 195 -8.05 -13.98 -0.49
C THR A 195 -8.14 -14.54 -1.90
N HIS A 196 -9.16 -15.36 -2.14
CA HIS A 196 -9.44 -15.95 -3.44
C HIS A 196 -10.94 -16.21 -3.59
N PRO A 197 -11.47 -16.25 -4.82
CA PRO A 197 -12.86 -16.59 -5.04
C PRO A 197 -13.15 -17.97 -4.48
N LEU A 198 -14.23 -18.09 -3.71
CA LEU A 198 -14.68 -19.39 -3.25
C LEU A 198 -15.05 -20.24 -4.45
N SER A 199 -14.58 -21.48 -4.46
CA SER A 199 -15.06 -22.47 -5.41
C SER A 199 -16.51 -22.76 -5.06
N GLY A 200 -17.44 -22.15 -5.77
CA GLY A 200 -18.84 -22.54 -5.68
C GLY A 200 -18.96 -24.00 -6.12
N SER A 201 -19.41 -24.84 -5.20
CA SER A 201 -20.33 -25.94 -5.50
C SER A 201 -21.35 -25.43 -6.51
N VAL A 202 -21.17 -25.82 -7.76
CA VAL A 202 -22.27 -25.84 -8.73
C VAL A 202 -23.24 -26.90 -8.20
N GLU A 203 -24.28 -26.47 -7.50
CA GLU A 203 -25.53 -27.25 -7.47
C GLU A 203 -26.26 -27.05 -8.79
#